data_AF-A0A661JY17-F1
#
_entry.id   AF-A0A661JY17-F1
#
_cell.length_a   1.000
_cell.length_b   1.000
_cell.length_c   1.000
_cell.angle_alpha   90.00
_cell.angle_beta   90.00
_cell.angle_gamma   90.00
#
_symmetry.space_group_name_H-M   'P 1'
#
loop_
_entity.id
_entity.type
_entity.pdbx_description
1 polymer ?
#
loop_
_entity_poly.entity_id
_entity_poly.type
_entity_poly.pdbx_seq_one_letter_code
_entity_poly.pdbx_strand_id
1 'polypeptide(L)'
;MMTLRSITDGEWVWVENWMGRARFRAKVTPVVPPWMVMATHGWWFPERKGAEPELYGVWEHNVNQLIPMGAQGKDGLGAPIKHLLCRIYRATEGGPQDA
;
A
#
# COMPACT_ATOMS: atom_id res chain seq x y z
N MET A 1 -3.43 -9.62 23.21
CA MET A 1 -3.46 -9.51 21.73
C MET A 1 -3.70 -8.04 21.41
N MET A 2 -2.64 -7.26 21.18
CA MET A 2 -2.76 -5.83 20.87
C MET A 2 -3.06 -5.69 19.38
N THR A 3 -4.25 -5.23 19.02
CA THR A 3 -4.56 -4.83 17.64
C THR A 3 -5.12 -3.43 17.68
N LEU A 4 -4.29 -2.44 17.32
CA LEU A 4 -4.68 -1.02 17.31
C LEU A 4 -5.82 -0.73 16.30
N ARG A 5 -6.09 -1.67 15.38
CA ARG A 5 -7.18 -1.63 14.39
C ARG A 5 -7.57 -3.09 14.14
N SER A 6 -8.80 -3.48 14.47
CA SER A 6 -9.32 -4.85 14.31
C SER A 6 -9.43 -5.25 12.82
N ILE A 7 -8.29 -5.39 12.15
CA ILE A 7 -8.16 -5.87 10.78
C ILE A 7 -8.07 -7.39 10.85
N THR A 8 -8.96 -8.06 10.13
CA THR A 8 -9.00 -9.52 10.05
C THR A 8 -8.39 -10.02 8.73
N ASP A 9 -8.03 -11.30 8.69
CA ASP A 9 -7.47 -11.91 7.49
C ASP A 9 -8.46 -11.83 6.32
N GLY A 10 -7.96 -11.47 5.14
CA GLY A 10 -8.77 -11.35 3.94
C GLY A 10 -9.56 -10.03 3.80
N GLU A 11 -9.53 -9.13 4.78
CA GLU A 11 -10.16 -7.80 4.66
C GLU A 11 -9.41 -6.88 3.70
N TRP A 12 -10.15 -6.02 3.02
CA TRP A 12 -9.56 -4.93 2.25
C TRP A 12 -9.07 -3.83 3.17
N VAL A 13 -7.83 -3.39 2.93
CA VAL A 13 -7.17 -2.34 3.71
C VAL A 13 -6.54 -1.32 2.78
N TRP A 14 -6.57 -0.06 3.20
CA TRP A 14 -5.73 1.00 2.64
C TRP A 14 -4.40 1.03 3.37
N VAL A 15 -3.32 1.08 2.62
CA VAL A 15 -1.98 1.44 3.07
C VAL A 15 -1.72 2.85 2.56
N GLU A 16 -1.50 3.79 3.47
CA GLU A 16 -1.42 5.22 3.16
C GLU A 16 -0.17 5.86 3.76
N ASN A 17 0.43 6.78 3.00
CA ASN A 17 1.46 7.70 3.49
C ASN A 17 1.25 9.10 2.88
N TRP A 18 2.23 9.99 3.02
CA TRP A 18 2.12 11.37 2.53
C TRP A 18 2.05 11.50 1.00
N MET A 19 2.33 10.45 0.25
CA MET A 19 2.24 10.46 -1.22
C MET A 19 0.86 10.05 -1.73
N GLY A 20 0.12 9.24 -0.96
CA GLY A 20 -1.16 8.72 -1.36
C GLY A 20 -1.51 7.44 -0.63
N ARG A 21 -2.33 6.61 -1.27
CA ARG A 21 -2.82 5.34 -0.71
C ARG A 21 -2.89 4.24 -1.77
N ALA A 22 -2.71 2.99 -1.34
CA ALA A 22 -2.92 1.81 -2.16
C ALA A 22 -3.73 0.75 -1.39
N ARG A 23 -4.64 0.07 -2.10
CA ARG A 23 -5.57 -0.91 -1.56
C ARG A 23 -5.04 -2.33 -1.71
N PHE A 24 -4.99 -3.07 -0.62
CA PHE A 24 -4.54 -4.46 -0.58
C PHE A 24 -5.51 -5.32 0.21
N ARG A 25 -5.44 -6.63 -0.02
CA ARG A 25 -6.11 -7.62 0.81
C ARG A 25 -5.17 -8.05 1.93
N ALA A 26 -5.59 -7.89 3.18
CA ALA A 26 -4.77 -8.21 4.34
C ALA A 26 -4.50 -9.72 4.42
N LYS A 27 -3.24 -10.08 4.64
CA LYS A 27 -2.82 -11.42 5.06
C LYS A 27 -2.27 -11.32 6.48
N VAL A 28 -3.08 -11.68 7.47
CA VAL A 28 -2.70 -11.57 8.89
C VAL A 28 -1.89 -12.80 9.27
N THR A 29 -0.64 -12.59 9.69
CA THR A 29 0.30 -13.67 9.99
C THR A 29 1.22 -13.31 11.15
N PRO A 30 1.59 -14.26 12.02
CA PRO A 30 2.57 -14.03 13.08
C PRO A 30 4.01 -13.88 12.56
N VAL A 31 4.27 -14.12 11.26
CA VAL A 31 5.60 -14.02 10.65
C VAL A 31 6.08 -12.56 10.55
N VAL A 32 5.15 -11.63 10.34
CA VAL A 32 5.46 -10.19 10.23
C VAL A 32 5.30 -9.54 11.61
N PRO A 33 6.29 -8.75 12.09
CA PRO A 33 6.20 -8.09 13.39
C PRO A 33 4.98 -7.16 13.49
N PRO A 34 4.36 -6.99 14.67
CA PRO A 34 3.16 -6.16 14.85
C PRO A 34 3.32 -4.67 14.47
N TRP A 35 4.55 -4.18 14.38
CA TRP A 35 4.89 -2.79 14.03
C TRP A 35 5.25 -2.61 12.54
N MET A 36 5.19 -3.67 11.74
CA MET A 36 5.57 -3.68 10.34
C MET A 36 4.43 -4.21 9.47
N VAL A 37 4.34 -3.72 8.24
CA VAL A 37 3.53 -4.30 7.18
C VAL A 37 4.39 -4.62 5.98
N MET A 38 4.02 -5.66 5.24
CA MET A 38 4.64 -6.02 3.97
C MET A 38 3.62 -5.89 2.86
N ALA A 39 3.96 -5.13 1.82
CA ALA A 39 3.15 -4.99 0.61
C ALA A 39 3.88 -5.63 -0.57
N THR A 40 3.12 -6.20 -1.51
CA THR A 40 3.68 -6.82 -2.71
C THR A 40 4.27 -5.75 -3.63
N HIS A 41 5.46 -6.03 -4.18
CA HIS A 41 6.14 -5.12 -5.10
C HIS A 41 5.48 -5.17 -6.48
N GLY A 42 5.15 -4.00 -7.03
CA GLY A 42 4.76 -3.83 -8.44
C GLY A 42 3.53 -4.64 -8.86
N TRP A 43 2.44 -4.57 -8.10
CA TRP A 43 1.22 -5.32 -8.40
C TRP A 43 0.29 -4.62 -9.40
N TRP A 44 -0.42 -5.39 -10.22
CA TRP A 44 -1.46 -4.95 -11.15
C TRP A 44 -2.54 -6.03 -11.32
N PHE A 45 -3.73 -5.65 -11.80
CA PHE A 45 -4.83 -6.57 -12.11
C PHE A 45 -4.87 -6.84 -13.62
N PRO A 46 -4.29 -7.96 -14.12
CA PRO A 46 -4.24 -8.24 -15.55
C PRO A 46 -5.62 -8.34 -16.23
N GLU A 47 -6.66 -8.64 -15.46
CA GLU A 47 -8.05 -8.67 -15.92
C GLU A 47 -8.67 -7.27 -16.16
N ARG A 48 -8.05 -6.20 -15.65
CA ARG A 48 -8.50 -4.81 -15.82
C ARG A 48 -7.98 -4.21 -17.14
N LYS A 49 -8.54 -3.08 -17.56
CA LYS A 49 -8.14 -2.43 -18.83
C LYS A 49 -6.70 -1.94 -18.76
N GLY A 50 -5.87 -2.37 -19.72
CA GLY A 50 -4.45 -1.98 -19.79
C GLY A 50 -4.17 -0.59 -20.36
N ALA A 51 -5.16 0.03 -21.01
CA ALA A 51 -5.02 1.37 -21.57
C ALA A 51 -5.36 2.45 -20.53
N GLU A 52 -4.90 3.67 -20.79
CA GLU A 52 -5.26 4.83 -19.98
C GLU A 52 -6.79 5.05 -19.95
N PRO A 53 -7.32 5.59 -18.82
CA PRO A 53 -6.60 6.01 -17.61
C PRO A 53 -6.35 4.88 -16.59
N GLU A 54 -6.86 3.67 -16.83
CA GLU A 54 -6.96 2.61 -15.82
C GLU A 54 -5.63 1.88 -15.57
N LEU A 55 -4.90 1.55 -16.64
CA LEU A 55 -3.58 0.92 -16.59
C LEU A 55 -3.53 -0.28 -15.62
N TYR A 56 -4.43 -1.25 -15.80
CA TYR A 56 -4.56 -2.44 -14.95
C TYR A 56 -4.81 -2.15 -13.45
N GLY A 57 -5.40 -0.98 -13.14
CA GLY A 57 -5.69 -0.56 -11.78
C GLY A 57 -4.45 -0.12 -10.99
N VAL A 58 -3.35 0.24 -11.66
CA VAL A 58 -2.06 0.58 -11.03
C VAL A 58 -2.18 1.74 -10.02
N TRP A 59 -3.09 2.69 -10.25
CA TRP A 59 -3.30 3.85 -9.39
C TRP A 59 -3.92 3.51 -8.04
N GLU A 60 -4.57 2.35 -7.95
CA GLU A 60 -5.28 1.93 -6.75
C GLU A 60 -4.51 0.83 -5.99
N HIS A 61 -3.77 -0.03 -6.69
CA HIS A 61 -3.30 -1.29 -6.12
C HIS A 61 -1.78 -1.49 -6.14
N ASN A 62 -1.02 -0.46 -6.54
CA ASN A 62 0.43 -0.53 -6.61
C ASN A 62 1.09 0.24 -5.46
N VAL A 63 1.92 -0.45 -4.67
CA VAL A 63 2.68 0.17 -3.57
C VAL A 63 3.65 1.26 -4.05
N ASN A 64 4.03 1.25 -5.32
CA ASN A 64 4.91 2.27 -5.90
C ASN A 64 4.28 3.67 -5.88
N GLN A 65 2.95 3.78 -5.75
CA GLN A 65 2.28 5.07 -5.48
C GLN A 65 2.71 5.70 -4.14
N LEU A 66 3.33 4.92 -3.25
CA LEU A 66 3.77 5.33 -1.92
C LEU A 66 5.28 5.56 -1.84
N ILE A 67 6.05 5.29 -2.90
CA ILE A 67 7.51 5.38 -2.90
C ILE A 67 7.94 6.67 -3.62
N PRO A 68 8.70 7.56 -2.97
CA PRO A 68 9.11 8.82 -3.58
C PRO A 68 10.12 8.59 -4.72
N MET A 69 9.81 9.18 -5.86
CA MET A 69 10.74 9.28 -6.98
C MET A 69 11.84 10.30 -6.68
N GLY A 70 13.07 10.00 -7.11
CA GLY A 70 14.20 10.91 -6.92
C GLY A 70 14.81 10.92 -5.51
N ALA A 71 14.37 10.04 -4.62
CA ALA A 71 14.83 9.94 -3.23
C ALA A 71 15.94 8.88 -3.03
N GLN A 72 16.92 8.87 -3.93
CA GLN A 72 18.10 8.00 -3.86
C GLN A 72 19.18 8.53 -2.89
N GLY A 73 20.18 7.69 -2.60
CA GLY A 73 21.35 8.07 -1.80
C GLY A 73 22.19 9.18 -2.46
N LYS A 74 23.13 9.75 -1.69
CA LYS A 74 24.05 10.80 -2.19
C LYS A 74 24.91 10.36 -3.38
N ASP A 75 25.16 9.06 -3.48
CA ASP A 75 25.85 8.40 -4.58
C ASP A 75 24.96 8.16 -5.81
N GLY A 76 23.67 8.49 -5.74
CA GLY A 76 22.69 8.27 -6.79
C GLY A 76 22.11 6.86 -6.84
N LEU A 77 22.40 6.02 -5.83
CA LEU A 77 21.99 4.61 -5.81
C LEU A 77 20.90 4.34 -4.77
N GLY A 78 20.11 3.30 -5.04
CA GLY A 78 19.08 2.80 -4.13
C GLY A 78 17.75 3.54 -4.17
N ALA A 79 16.81 3.05 -3.37
CA ALA A 79 15.48 3.62 -3.22
C ALA A 79 14.93 3.33 -1.81
N PRO A 80 14.06 4.19 -1.27
CA PRO A 80 13.56 4.08 0.09
C PRO A 80 12.44 3.05 0.22
N ILE A 81 12.65 1.80 -0.19
CA ILE A 81 11.59 0.79 -0.34
C ILE A 81 11.25 0.07 0.98
N LYS A 82 12.17 0.06 1.96
CA LYS A 82 12.06 -0.77 3.18
C LYS A 82 11.83 0.00 4.49
N HIS A 83 11.79 1.33 4.44
CA HIS A 83 11.78 2.16 5.64
C HIS A 83 10.80 3.35 5.53
N LEU A 84 9.68 3.14 4.83
CA LEU A 84 8.61 4.14 4.75
C LEU A 84 7.63 3.93 5.90
N LEU A 85 7.24 5.04 6.52
CA LEU A 85 6.15 5.03 7.48
C LEU A 85 4.83 5.04 6.73
N CYS A 86 3.90 4.21 7.18
CA CYS A 86 2.56 4.15 6.64
C CYS A 86 1.52 3.98 7.75
N ARG A 87 0.29 4.32 7.42
CA ARG A 87 -0.90 4.02 8.20
C ARG A 87 -1.70 2.96 7.46
N ILE A 88 -2.23 1.97 8.19
CA ILE A 88 -3.16 0.97 7.64
C ILE A 88 -4.55 1.12 8.22
N TYR A 89 -5.60 1.05 7.41
CA TYR A 89 -6.98 1.07 7.91
C TYR A 89 -7.90 0.27 6.99
N ARG A 90 -9.04 -0.17 7.52
CA ARG A 90 -10.04 -0.90 6.72
C ARG A 90 -10.52 -0.03 5.56
N ALA A 91 -10.57 -0.62 4.38
CA ALA A 91 -11.16 0.01 3.19
C ALA A 91 -12.68 -0.18 3.23
N THR A 92 -13.35 0.60 4.08
CA THR A 92 -14.82 0.74 3.99
C THR A 92 -15.16 1.58 2.76
N GLU A 93 -16.27 1.27 2.09
CA GLU A 93 -16.90 2.22 1.16
C GLU A 93 -17.21 3.50 1.97
N GLY A 94 -16.51 4.60 1.68
CA GLY A 94 -16.56 5.86 2.46
C GLY A 94 -15.33 6.19 3.32
N GLY A 95 -14.15 5.62 3.05
CA GLY A 95 -12.89 6.10 3.66
C GLY A 95 -12.62 7.59 3.34
N PRO A 96 -11.90 8.33 4.19
CA PRO A 96 -11.80 9.80 4.11
C PRO A 96 -11.18 10.24 2.78
N GLN A 97 -12.04 10.59 1.83
CA GLN A 97 -11.69 11.30 0.60
C GLN A 97 -12.84 12.22 0.13
N ASP A 98 -13.85 12.44 0.99
CA ASP A 98 -15.03 13.29 0.72
C ASP A 98 -15.19 14.41 1.78
N ALA A 99 -14.08 14.92 2.34
CA ALA A 99 -14.08 16.12 3.21
C ALA A 99 -13.01 17.11 2.74
#